data_AF-A0A7S4C4U5-F1
#
_entry.id   AF-A0A7S4C4U5-F1
#
_cell.length_a   1.000
_cell.length_b   1.000
_cell.length_c   1.000
_cell.angle_alpha   90.00
_cell.angle_beta   90.00
_cell.angle_gamma   90.00
#
_symmetry.space_group_name_H-M   'P 1'
#
loop_
_entity.id
_entity.type
_entity.pdbx_description
1 polymer ?
#
loop_
_entity_poly.entity_id
_entity_poly.type
_entity_poly.pdbx_seq_one_letter_code
_entity_poly.pdbx_strand_id
1 'polypeptide(L)'
;PVGSVILGGSVPALITSWEWPDGCVPFYKIKPLGKKFAKSFTEAGSPGHIYRLVYNALEQALRLPETTGAVDPRLTLDGAHHFLLPAFFETLDSLHRTKRNFSLVIRSYGSDGAAVSDALRAWAEGAHPTVRGVTSLAPCASASWRAEYADDGSFTLRPQASDGGVVEAGRVLSESAAVTMMEAIGDPPSRPRATLCRDDYSWWKKHACMPSSGKPLWLTLGDSSAHHLFFDDNIHNDANDSIVAVRVRESAEAPFAAATGEATRRLHGICLVRCPTLEPILRTSWFLERIDAAEREREKRFNTTAKQLSLLEAC
;
A
#
# COMPACT_ATOMS: atom_id res chain seq x y z
N PRO A 1 9.73 -19.18 7.21
CA PRO A 1 8.82 -20.14 6.55
C PRO A 1 7.36 -19.77 6.88
N VAL A 2 6.73 -18.99 5.99
CA VAL A 2 5.33 -18.56 6.16
C VAL A 2 4.44 -19.58 5.47
N GLY A 3 3.39 -20.01 6.17
CA GLY A 3 2.58 -21.18 5.86
C GLY A 3 2.00 -21.16 4.45
N SER A 4 2.29 -22.23 3.72
CA SER A 4 1.54 -22.62 2.52
C SER A 4 0.06 -22.74 2.88
N VAL A 5 -0.81 -22.08 2.12
CA VAL A 5 -2.24 -22.38 2.12
C VAL A 5 -2.40 -23.78 1.50
N ILE A 6 -2.41 -24.82 2.34
CA ILE A 6 -2.59 -26.21 1.90
C ILE A 6 -4.08 -26.43 1.63
N LEU A 7 -4.51 -26.17 0.40
CA LEU A 7 -5.75 -26.72 -0.13
C LEU A 7 -5.41 -28.09 -0.73
N GLY A 8 -5.72 -29.17 0.01
CA GLY A 8 -5.76 -30.56 -0.45
C GLY A 8 -4.79 -31.00 -1.56
N GLY A 9 -3.63 -31.56 -1.18
CA GLY A 9 -2.93 -32.66 -1.87
C GLY A 9 -2.43 -32.56 -3.32
N SER A 10 -2.79 -31.55 -4.13
CA SER A 10 -2.43 -31.57 -5.58
C SER A 10 -2.08 -30.23 -6.21
N VAL A 11 -2.28 -29.10 -5.53
CA VAL A 11 -1.94 -27.77 -6.05
C VAL A 11 -0.60 -27.32 -5.45
N PRO A 12 0.43 -27.00 -6.27
CA PRO A 12 1.68 -26.44 -5.76
C PRO A 12 1.41 -25.16 -4.96
N ALA A 13 2.13 -24.92 -3.87
CA ALA A 13 1.94 -23.68 -3.10
C ALA A 13 2.31 -22.44 -3.93
N LEU A 14 1.50 -21.37 -3.82
CA LEU A 14 1.88 -20.06 -4.36
C LEU A 14 3.02 -19.47 -3.52
N ILE A 15 4.04 -18.95 -4.20
CA ILE A 15 5.22 -18.39 -3.53
C ILE A 15 4.95 -16.94 -3.15
N THR A 16 4.80 -16.71 -1.84
CA THR A 16 4.58 -15.37 -1.25
C THR A 16 5.83 -14.79 -0.59
N SER A 17 6.96 -15.50 -0.62
CA SER A 17 8.23 -15.06 -0.06
C SER A 17 8.83 -13.86 -0.81
N TRP A 18 9.72 -13.15 -0.11
CA TRP A 18 10.53 -12.07 -0.69
C TRP A 18 11.57 -12.60 -1.67
N GLU A 19 12.30 -13.65 -1.27
CA GLU A 19 13.23 -14.35 -2.14
C GLU A 19 12.49 -15.21 -3.15
N TRP A 20 12.96 -15.15 -4.39
CA TRP A 20 12.46 -15.97 -5.47
C TRP A 20 13.21 -17.30 -5.46
N PRO A 21 12.54 -18.43 -5.74
CA PRO A 21 13.25 -19.69 -5.90
C PRO A 21 14.24 -19.61 -7.06
N ASP A 22 15.39 -20.28 -6.91
CA ASP A 22 16.43 -20.28 -7.93
C ASP A 22 15.90 -20.78 -9.28
N GLY A 23 16.25 -20.06 -10.35
CA GLY A 23 15.82 -20.37 -11.70
C GLY A 23 14.34 -20.10 -11.99
N CYS A 24 13.58 -19.52 -11.05
CA CYS A 24 12.19 -19.12 -11.27
C CYS A 24 12.04 -17.66 -11.69
N VAL A 25 10.98 -17.37 -12.42
CA VAL A 25 10.57 -16.01 -12.81
C VAL A 25 9.06 -15.84 -12.56
N PRO A 26 8.57 -14.67 -12.13
CA PRO A 26 7.15 -14.42 -11.99
C PRO A 26 6.42 -14.61 -13.30
N PHE A 27 5.26 -15.26 -13.26
CA PHE A 27 4.48 -15.60 -14.46
C PHE A 27 4.19 -14.38 -15.35
N TYR A 28 3.86 -13.23 -14.75
CA TYR A 28 3.57 -12.00 -15.49
C TYR A 28 4.78 -11.41 -16.23
N LYS A 29 6.02 -11.75 -15.83
CA LYS A 29 7.24 -11.33 -16.55
C LYS A 29 7.47 -12.18 -17.82
N ILE A 30 6.80 -13.32 -17.97
CA ILE A 30 6.86 -14.15 -19.19
C ILE A 30 5.92 -13.55 -20.25
N LYS A 31 6.39 -12.55 -21.01
CA LYS A 31 5.54 -11.73 -21.92
C LYS A 31 4.53 -12.51 -22.80
N PRO A 32 4.89 -13.63 -23.47
CA PRO A 32 3.93 -14.37 -24.29
C PRO A 32 2.78 -14.99 -23.49
N LEU A 33 3.04 -15.40 -22.24
CA LEU A 33 2.06 -16.06 -21.38
C LEU A 33 1.30 -15.04 -20.52
N GLY A 34 2.02 -14.13 -19.88
CA GLY A 34 1.45 -13.10 -19.00
C GLY A 34 0.37 -12.28 -19.70
N LYS A 35 0.65 -11.79 -20.92
CA LYS A 35 -0.35 -11.04 -21.70
C LYS A 35 -1.53 -11.90 -22.15
N LYS A 36 -1.27 -13.13 -22.57
CA LYS A 36 -2.30 -14.05 -23.09
C LYS A 36 -3.30 -14.46 -22.01
N PHE A 37 -2.81 -14.72 -20.80
CA PHE A 37 -3.61 -15.29 -19.71
C PHE A 37 -3.90 -14.31 -18.57
N ALA A 38 -3.59 -13.01 -18.71
CA ALA A 38 -3.77 -12.01 -17.64
C ALA A 38 -5.17 -12.01 -17.00
N LYS A 39 -6.21 -12.25 -17.81
CA LYS A 39 -7.62 -12.28 -17.34
C LYS A 39 -8.21 -13.68 -17.23
N SER A 40 -7.42 -14.71 -17.54
CA SER A 40 -7.90 -16.10 -17.68
C SER A 40 -6.91 -17.11 -17.09
N PHE A 41 -6.05 -16.68 -16.16
CA PHE A 41 -4.96 -17.48 -15.65
C PHE A 41 -5.41 -18.83 -15.07
N THR A 42 -6.57 -18.88 -14.43
CA THR A 42 -7.13 -20.11 -13.84
C THR A 42 -8.14 -20.83 -14.72
N GLU A 43 -8.42 -20.30 -15.92
CA GLU A 43 -9.35 -20.90 -16.88
C GLU A 43 -8.78 -22.18 -17.48
N ALA A 44 -9.67 -23.06 -17.97
CA ALA A 44 -9.27 -24.29 -18.64
C ALA A 44 -8.35 -23.99 -19.84
N GLY A 45 -7.25 -24.74 -19.97
CA GLY A 45 -6.25 -24.55 -21.01
C GLY A 45 -5.19 -23.47 -20.71
N SER A 46 -5.26 -22.80 -19.56
CA SER A 46 -4.18 -21.94 -19.06
C SER A 46 -3.16 -22.74 -18.22
N PRO A 47 -1.86 -22.37 -18.22
CA PRO A 47 -0.87 -22.95 -17.31
C PRO A 47 -1.26 -22.83 -15.83
N GLY A 48 -2.05 -21.82 -15.46
CA GLY A 48 -2.53 -21.60 -14.11
C GLY A 48 -3.81 -22.35 -13.75
N HIS A 49 -4.36 -23.19 -14.63
CA HIS A 49 -5.61 -23.93 -14.38
C HIS A 49 -5.57 -24.76 -13.09
N ILE A 50 -4.40 -25.29 -12.74
CA ILE A 50 -4.14 -26.01 -11.48
C ILE A 50 -4.49 -25.18 -10.23
N TYR A 51 -4.48 -23.85 -10.33
CA TYR A 51 -4.82 -22.93 -9.24
C TYR A 51 -6.30 -22.57 -9.19
N ARG A 52 -7.18 -23.19 -10.00
CA ARG A 52 -8.61 -22.84 -10.01
C ARG A 52 -9.26 -22.96 -8.63
N LEU A 53 -8.92 -23.96 -7.84
CA LEU A 53 -9.46 -24.11 -6.48
C LEU A 53 -9.01 -22.96 -5.56
N VAL A 54 -7.78 -22.46 -5.74
CA VAL A 54 -7.28 -21.28 -5.03
C VAL A 54 -8.06 -20.04 -5.45
N TYR A 55 -8.29 -19.85 -6.75
CA TYR A 55 -9.12 -18.76 -7.26
C TYR A 55 -10.55 -18.79 -6.66
N ASN A 56 -11.20 -19.96 -6.64
CA ASN A 56 -12.54 -20.09 -6.06
C ASN A 56 -12.56 -19.76 -4.56
N ALA A 57 -11.51 -20.16 -3.82
CA ALA A 57 -11.40 -19.80 -2.40
C ALA A 57 -11.20 -18.29 -2.20
N LEU A 58 -10.41 -17.63 -3.06
CA LEU A 58 -10.22 -16.18 -3.04
C LEU A 58 -11.51 -15.42 -3.39
N GLU A 59 -12.23 -15.87 -4.43
CA GLU A 59 -13.52 -15.29 -4.82
C GLU A 59 -14.53 -15.39 -3.69
N GLN A 60 -14.66 -16.58 -3.09
CA GLN A 60 -15.57 -16.81 -1.96
C GLN A 60 -15.21 -15.95 -0.75
N ALA A 61 -13.91 -15.77 -0.46
CA ALA A 61 -13.45 -14.93 0.65
C ALA A 61 -13.67 -13.42 0.40
N LEU A 62 -13.81 -13.01 -0.85
CA LEU A 62 -14.14 -11.63 -1.25
C LEU A 62 -15.63 -11.34 -1.29
N ARG A 63 -16.50 -12.36 -1.18
CA ARG A 63 -17.95 -12.15 -1.16
C ARG A 63 -18.39 -11.46 0.12
N LEU A 64 -19.24 -10.46 -0.04
CA LEU A 64 -20.00 -9.86 1.05
C LEU A 64 -20.98 -10.91 1.61
N PRO A 65 -21.27 -10.87 2.91
CA PRO A 65 -22.27 -11.76 3.47
C PRO A 65 -23.65 -11.48 2.87
N GLU A 66 -24.49 -12.51 2.78
CA GLU A 66 -25.90 -12.32 2.45
C GLU A 66 -26.59 -11.56 3.59
N THR A 67 -26.90 -10.29 3.36
CA THR A 67 -27.60 -9.43 4.32
C THR A 67 -29.09 -9.33 3.98
N THR A 68 -29.93 -9.11 5.00
CA THR A 68 -31.37 -8.89 4.81
C THR A 68 -31.71 -7.56 4.12
N GLY A 69 -30.75 -6.63 4.05
CA GLY A 69 -30.84 -5.36 3.32
C GLY A 69 -29.83 -5.27 2.18
N ALA A 70 -29.99 -4.25 1.33
CA ALA A 70 -29.05 -3.95 0.26
C ALA A 70 -27.70 -3.50 0.84
N VAL A 71 -26.60 -4.00 0.27
CA VAL A 71 -25.25 -3.54 0.59
C VAL A 71 -25.07 -2.11 0.09
N ASP A 72 -24.38 -1.26 0.86
CA ASP A 72 -24.04 0.10 0.44
C ASP A 72 -23.22 0.05 -0.87
N PRO A 73 -23.66 0.72 -1.95
CA PRO A 73 -23.02 0.66 -3.26
C PRO A 73 -21.59 1.25 -3.27
N ARG A 74 -21.19 1.99 -2.23
CA ARG A 74 -19.80 2.48 -2.09
C ARG A 74 -18.83 1.38 -1.65
N LEU A 75 -19.33 0.25 -1.16
CA LEU A 75 -18.53 -0.87 -0.65
C LEU A 75 -18.39 -2.03 -1.64
N THR A 76 -19.02 -1.93 -2.81
CA THR A 76 -19.08 -3.00 -3.82
C THR A 76 -19.24 -2.44 -5.22
N LEU A 77 -18.66 -3.09 -6.23
CA LEU A 77 -18.83 -2.70 -7.64
C LEU A 77 -19.89 -3.52 -8.36
N ASP A 78 -20.20 -4.71 -7.86
CA ASP A 78 -21.10 -5.69 -8.49
C ASP A 78 -22.26 -6.14 -7.58
N GLY A 79 -22.32 -5.59 -6.36
CA GLY A 79 -23.32 -5.97 -5.36
C GLY A 79 -22.98 -7.25 -4.59
N ALA A 80 -21.89 -7.94 -4.93
CA ALA A 80 -21.56 -9.26 -4.39
C ALA A 80 -20.19 -9.30 -3.69
N HIS A 81 -19.20 -8.56 -4.18
CA HIS A 81 -17.85 -8.59 -3.64
C HIS A 81 -17.45 -7.30 -2.94
N HIS A 82 -16.59 -7.43 -1.94
CA HIS A 82 -15.94 -6.30 -1.30
C HIS A 82 -15.10 -5.51 -2.32
N PHE A 83 -15.31 -4.19 -2.40
CA PHE A 83 -14.51 -3.30 -3.24
C PHE A 83 -13.08 -3.12 -2.69
N LEU A 84 -12.95 -2.90 -1.38
CA LEU A 84 -11.67 -2.91 -0.67
C LEU A 84 -11.54 -4.19 0.15
N LEU A 85 -10.32 -4.71 0.27
CA LEU A 85 -10.04 -5.97 0.97
C LEU A 85 -10.63 -5.96 2.40
N PRO A 86 -11.31 -7.03 2.85
CA PRO A 86 -11.80 -7.12 4.23
C PRO A 86 -10.72 -6.89 5.29
N ALA A 87 -9.50 -7.41 5.05
CA ALA A 87 -8.34 -7.19 5.93
C ALA A 87 -8.00 -5.71 6.14
N PHE A 88 -8.28 -4.84 5.17
CA PHE A 88 -8.01 -3.41 5.28
C PHE A 88 -8.87 -2.77 6.36
N PHE A 89 -10.19 -2.99 6.31
CA PHE A 89 -11.12 -2.44 7.31
C PHE A 89 -10.89 -3.06 8.69
N GLU A 90 -10.64 -4.37 8.77
CA GLU A 90 -10.32 -5.05 10.03
C GLU A 90 -9.05 -4.49 10.69
N THR A 91 -8.06 -4.13 9.88
CA THR A 91 -6.83 -3.48 10.36
C THR A 91 -7.14 -2.11 10.96
N LEU A 92 -7.93 -1.28 10.26
CA LEU A 92 -8.29 0.06 10.74
C LEU A 92 -9.11 0.02 12.03
N ASP A 93 -10.10 -0.87 12.11
CA ASP A 93 -10.88 -1.09 13.33
C ASP A 93 -9.97 -1.56 14.49
N SER A 94 -9.10 -2.53 14.25
CA SER A 94 -8.19 -3.06 15.27
C SER A 94 -7.20 -2.01 15.78
N LEU A 95 -6.54 -1.27 14.88
CA LEU A 95 -5.64 -0.17 15.25
C LEU A 95 -6.36 0.90 16.07
N HIS A 96 -7.61 1.22 15.70
CA HIS A 96 -8.42 2.16 16.47
C HIS A 96 -8.80 1.63 17.86
N ARG A 97 -9.32 0.39 17.95
CA ARG A 97 -9.72 -0.24 19.22
C ARG A 97 -8.56 -0.38 20.19
N THR A 98 -7.37 -0.67 19.66
CA THR A 98 -6.12 -0.76 20.44
C THR A 98 -5.48 0.61 20.71
N LYS A 99 -6.15 1.70 20.33
CA LYS A 99 -5.72 3.10 20.55
C LYS A 99 -4.32 3.40 19.99
N ARG A 100 -3.96 2.74 18.88
CA ARG A 100 -2.72 3.02 18.17
C ARG A 100 -2.77 4.43 17.59
N ASN A 101 -1.65 5.13 17.64
CA ASN A 101 -1.51 6.43 16.99
C ASN A 101 -1.00 6.21 15.56
N PHE A 102 -1.84 6.50 14.56
CA PHE A 102 -1.48 6.30 13.16
C PHE A 102 -2.16 7.34 12.25
N SER A 103 -1.55 7.56 11.09
CA SER A 103 -2.15 8.19 9.92
C SER A 103 -2.18 7.21 8.75
N LEU A 104 -3.20 7.33 7.92
CA LEU A 104 -3.38 6.53 6.70
C LEU A 104 -3.07 7.40 5.48
N VAL A 105 -2.18 6.93 4.62
CA VAL A 105 -1.89 7.57 3.33
C VAL A 105 -2.21 6.58 2.22
N ILE A 106 -3.25 6.87 1.45
CA ILE A 106 -3.69 6.05 0.32
C ILE A 106 -3.03 6.59 -0.94
N ARG A 107 -2.28 5.75 -1.64
CA ARG A 107 -1.48 6.17 -2.80
C ARG A 107 -1.86 5.40 -4.06
N SER A 108 -2.22 6.10 -5.11
CA SER A 108 -2.54 5.50 -6.42
C SER A 108 -1.90 6.27 -7.56
N TYR A 109 -1.57 5.58 -8.66
CA TYR A 109 -1.28 6.23 -9.94
C TYR A 109 -2.54 6.50 -10.77
N GLY A 110 -3.62 5.77 -10.46
CA GLY A 110 -4.88 5.76 -11.19
C GLY A 110 -5.84 6.88 -10.79
N SER A 111 -7.09 6.73 -11.22
CA SER A 111 -8.22 7.63 -10.94
C SER A 111 -9.23 7.02 -9.96
N ASP A 112 -8.90 5.87 -9.36
CA ASP A 112 -9.74 5.10 -8.44
C ASP A 112 -9.82 5.69 -7.03
N GLY A 113 -8.99 6.68 -6.72
CA GLY A 113 -8.92 7.29 -5.39
C GLY A 113 -10.27 7.81 -4.85
N ALA A 114 -11.14 8.34 -5.71
CA ALA A 114 -12.48 8.78 -5.32
C ALA A 114 -13.33 7.62 -4.76
N ALA A 115 -13.38 6.50 -5.49
CA ALA A 115 -14.09 5.30 -5.06
C ALA A 115 -13.50 4.72 -3.76
N VAL A 116 -12.17 4.73 -3.62
CA VAL A 116 -11.50 4.31 -2.38
C VAL A 116 -11.89 5.21 -1.20
N SER A 117 -11.94 6.53 -1.41
CA SER A 117 -12.39 7.47 -0.38
C SER A 117 -13.86 7.25 -0.01
N ASP A 118 -14.73 6.97 -0.98
CA ASP A 118 -16.15 6.74 -0.73
C ASP A 118 -16.38 5.45 0.04
N ALA A 119 -15.65 4.38 -0.29
CA ALA A 119 -15.68 3.13 0.45
C ALA A 119 -15.21 3.30 1.91
N LEU A 120 -14.11 4.05 2.12
CA LEU A 120 -13.63 4.35 3.46
C LEU A 120 -14.64 5.18 4.26
N ARG A 121 -15.31 6.14 3.61
CA ARG A 121 -16.37 6.94 4.24
C ARG A 121 -17.58 6.09 4.61
N ALA A 122 -18.06 5.24 3.70
CA ALA A 122 -19.17 4.32 3.96
C ALA A 122 -18.87 3.40 5.15
N TRP A 123 -17.65 2.84 5.20
CA TRP A 123 -17.20 2.08 6.36
C TRP A 123 -17.20 2.93 7.63
N ALA A 124 -16.62 4.14 7.61
CA ALA A 124 -16.56 5.02 8.78
C ALA A 124 -17.94 5.46 9.30
N GLU A 125 -18.94 5.53 8.42
CA GLU A 125 -20.36 5.77 8.72
C GLU A 125 -21.08 4.54 9.30
N GLY A 126 -20.41 3.38 9.33
CA GLY A 126 -20.96 2.12 9.86
C GLY A 126 -21.75 1.29 8.85
N ALA A 127 -21.62 1.59 7.54
CA ALA A 127 -22.35 0.88 6.49
C ALA A 127 -21.73 -0.48 6.11
N HIS A 128 -20.53 -0.81 6.62
CA HIS A 128 -19.88 -2.08 6.31
C HIS A 128 -20.53 -3.25 7.05
N PRO A 129 -20.88 -4.36 6.37
CA PRO A 129 -21.76 -5.39 6.94
C PRO A 129 -21.12 -6.22 8.05
N THR A 130 -19.79 -6.36 8.05
CA THR A 130 -19.07 -7.26 8.97
C THR A 130 -18.05 -6.57 9.87
N VAL A 131 -17.69 -5.32 9.57
CA VAL A 131 -16.60 -4.62 10.24
C VAL A 131 -17.14 -3.31 10.78
N ARG A 132 -16.89 -3.06 12.06
CA ARG A 132 -17.36 -1.85 12.71
C ARG A 132 -16.73 -0.60 12.09
N GLY A 133 -17.55 0.40 11.81
CA GLY A 133 -17.11 1.71 11.37
C GLY A 133 -16.46 2.55 12.47
N VAL A 134 -15.49 3.37 12.08
CA VAL A 134 -14.81 4.34 12.95
C VAL A 134 -14.94 5.74 12.38
N THR A 135 -15.88 6.53 12.89
CA THR A 135 -16.21 7.86 12.35
C THR A 135 -15.03 8.82 12.34
N SER A 136 -14.12 8.71 13.31
CA SER A 136 -12.91 9.57 13.37
C SER A 136 -11.90 9.29 12.25
N LEU A 137 -12.02 8.15 11.55
CA LEU A 137 -11.18 7.77 10.41
C LEU A 137 -11.82 8.11 9.06
N ALA A 138 -12.98 8.78 9.04
CA ALA A 138 -13.55 9.28 7.80
C ALA A 138 -12.54 10.18 7.07
N PRO A 139 -12.33 9.98 5.76
CA PRO A 139 -11.41 10.81 5.00
C PRO A 139 -11.95 12.24 4.96
N CYS A 140 -11.05 13.22 5.14
CA CYS A 140 -11.44 14.62 5.04
C CYS A 140 -11.84 14.93 3.59
N ALA A 141 -13.02 15.54 3.39
CA ALA A 141 -13.62 15.77 2.08
C ALA A 141 -12.74 16.59 1.11
N SER A 142 -11.75 17.33 1.62
CA SER A 142 -10.82 18.18 0.87
C SER A 142 -9.40 17.60 0.71
N ALA A 143 -9.13 16.38 1.19
CA ALA A 143 -7.77 15.86 1.38
C ALA A 143 -7.21 15.01 0.22
N SER A 144 -7.67 15.26 -1.02
CA SER A 144 -7.05 14.66 -2.18
C SER A 144 -5.88 15.52 -2.65
N TRP A 145 -4.74 14.87 -2.88
CA TRP A 145 -3.51 15.52 -3.32
C TRP A 145 -3.02 14.89 -4.60
N ARG A 146 -2.49 15.72 -5.49
CA ARG A 146 -1.74 15.28 -6.65
C ARG A 146 -0.26 15.48 -6.37
N ALA A 147 0.50 14.41 -6.51
CA ALA A 147 1.94 14.42 -6.43
C ALA A 147 2.54 14.77 -7.81
N GLU A 148 3.58 15.59 -7.78
CA GLU A 148 4.33 16.01 -8.96
C GLU A 148 5.82 16.02 -8.65
N TYR A 149 6.60 15.50 -9.60
CA TYR A 149 8.06 15.63 -9.60
C TYR A 149 8.49 16.67 -10.62
N ALA A 150 9.40 17.56 -10.24
CA ALA A 150 10.09 18.44 -11.18
C ALA A 150 11.33 17.74 -11.77
N ASP A 151 11.89 18.29 -12.85
CA ASP A 151 13.04 17.69 -13.56
C ASP A 151 14.30 17.53 -12.68
N ASP A 152 14.42 18.30 -11.60
CA ASP A 152 15.49 18.16 -10.60
C ASP A 152 15.23 17.04 -9.57
N GLY A 153 14.11 16.33 -9.68
CA GLY A 153 13.69 15.26 -8.77
C GLY A 153 13.05 15.76 -7.47
N SER A 154 12.78 17.06 -7.34
CA SER A 154 12.02 17.62 -6.22
C SER A 154 10.56 17.18 -6.27
N PHE A 155 9.99 16.87 -5.10
CA PHE A 155 8.62 16.39 -4.95
C PHE A 155 7.73 17.48 -4.35
N THR A 156 6.51 17.60 -4.88
CA THR A 156 5.48 18.49 -4.31
C THR A 156 4.12 17.82 -4.27
N LEU A 157 3.25 18.30 -3.38
CA LEU A 157 1.82 17.97 -3.37
C LEU A 157 0.99 19.19 -3.71
N ARG A 158 0.11 19.06 -4.70
CA ARG A 158 -0.90 20.06 -5.05
C ARG A 158 -2.29 19.59 -4.63
N PRO A 159 -3.14 20.46 -4.07
CA PRO A 159 -4.52 20.09 -3.81
C PRO A 159 -5.24 19.68 -5.09
N GLN A 160 -6.04 18.62 -4.98
CA GLN A 160 -6.86 18.11 -6.08
C GLN A 160 -8.30 17.98 -5.59
N ALA A 161 -9.26 18.26 -6.47
CA ALA A 161 -10.66 17.99 -6.17
C ALA A 161 -10.85 16.47 -6.11
N SER A 162 -11.84 16.04 -5.32
CA SER A 162 -12.11 14.62 -5.07
C SER A 162 -12.47 13.84 -6.35
N ASP A 163 -13.00 14.54 -7.36
CA ASP A 163 -13.30 14.02 -8.71
C ASP A 163 -12.09 14.03 -9.66
N GLY A 164 -10.92 14.43 -9.18
CA GLY A 164 -9.70 14.55 -9.98
C GLY A 164 -9.51 15.91 -10.66
N GLY A 165 -10.43 16.87 -10.47
CA GLY A 165 -10.31 18.25 -10.97
C GLY A 165 -9.18 19.04 -10.31
N VAL A 166 -8.77 20.13 -10.95
CA VAL A 166 -7.73 21.05 -10.44
C VAL A 166 -8.36 22.04 -9.46
N VAL A 167 -7.76 22.21 -8.28
CA VAL A 167 -8.14 23.27 -7.34
C VAL A 167 -7.22 24.47 -7.58
N GLU A 168 -7.72 25.50 -8.27
CA GLU A 168 -6.91 26.67 -8.69
C GLU A 168 -6.35 27.50 -7.50
N ALA A 169 -6.93 27.42 -6.31
CA ALA A 169 -6.56 28.23 -5.15
C ALA A 169 -5.79 27.46 -4.05
N GLY A 170 -5.34 26.23 -4.33
CA GLY A 170 -4.69 25.37 -3.35
C GLY A 170 -3.20 25.69 -3.11
N ARG A 171 -2.78 25.83 -1.85
CA ARG A 171 -1.34 25.93 -1.51
C ARG A 171 -0.61 24.65 -1.92
N VAL A 172 0.37 24.77 -2.82
CA VAL A 172 1.33 23.69 -3.12
C VAL A 172 2.22 23.46 -1.92
N LEU A 173 2.33 22.21 -1.48
CA LEU A 173 3.20 21.80 -0.40
C LEU A 173 4.54 21.32 -0.96
N SER A 174 5.64 21.78 -0.35
CA SER A 174 6.94 21.14 -0.51
C SER A 174 6.91 19.74 0.09
N GLU A 175 7.90 18.91 -0.26
CA GLU A 175 8.04 17.57 0.30
C GLU A 175 8.07 17.57 1.84
N SER A 176 8.87 18.43 2.47
CA SER A 176 8.92 18.53 3.94
C SER A 176 7.57 18.96 4.53
N ALA A 177 6.85 19.89 3.90
CA ALA A 177 5.53 20.31 4.38
C ALA A 177 4.47 19.22 4.22
N ALA A 178 4.56 18.41 3.17
CA ALA A 178 3.72 17.24 2.96
C ALA A 178 3.93 16.18 4.06
N VAL A 179 5.19 15.89 4.40
CA VAL A 179 5.54 14.97 5.50
C VAL A 179 4.99 15.47 6.83
N THR A 180 5.25 16.73 7.18
CA THR A 180 4.71 17.34 8.41
C THR A 180 3.19 17.26 8.47
N MET A 181 2.49 17.49 7.34
CA MET A 181 1.03 17.37 7.28
C MET A 181 0.56 15.91 7.52
N MET A 182 1.24 14.92 6.94
CA MET A 182 0.86 13.50 7.07
C MET A 182 1.21 12.89 8.43
N GLU A 183 2.27 13.37 9.06
CA GLU A 183 2.68 12.97 10.43
C GLU A 183 1.86 13.68 11.50
N ALA A 184 1.24 14.82 11.17
CA ALA A 184 0.39 15.58 12.07
C ALA A 184 -0.92 14.81 12.36
N ILE A 185 -0.90 13.92 13.35
CA ILE A 185 -2.09 13.18 13.79
C ILE A 185 -2.89 14.03 14.80
N GLY A 186 -4.17 14.25 14.51
CA GLY A 186 -5.23 14.25 15.53
C GLY A 186 -5.36 15.41 16.52
N ASP A 187 -4.57 16.49 16.49
CA ASP A 187 -4.89 17.70 17.28
C ASP A 187 -4.41 19.00 16.60
N PRO A 188 -5.31 19.96 16.30
CA PRO A 188 -6.75 19.93 16.53
C PRO A 188 -7.53 18.97 15.61
N PRO A 189 -8.80 18.63 15.95
CA PRO A 189 -9.69 17.68 15.25
C PRO A 189 -9.93 17.91 13.75
N SER A 190 -9.31 18.94 13.15
CA SER A 190 -9.31 19.25 11.72
C SER A 190 -8.24 18.49 10.91
N ARG A 191 -7.38 17.68 11.55
CA ARG A 191 -6.29 16.98 10.86
C ARG A 191 -6.75 15.65 10.23
N PRO A 192 -6.48 15.42 8.93
CA PRO A 192 -6.95 14.22 8.25
C PRO A 192 -6.22 12.99 8.78
N ARG A 193 -6.97 12.04 9.35
CA ARG A 193 -6.44 10.71 9.71
C ARG A 193 -6.23 9.82 8.49
N ALA A 194 -6.85 10.17 7.36
CA ALA A 194 -6.68 9.53 6.07
C ALA A 194 -6.46 10.59 4.98
N THR A 195 -5.36 10.46 4.24
CA THR A 195 -4.97 11.35 3.13
C THR A 195 -4.92 10.53 1.84
N LEU A 196 -5.48 11.07 0.76
CA LEU A 196 -5.41 10.44 -0.56
C LEU A 196 -4.37 11.18 -1.42
N CYS A 197 -3.48 10.43 -2.06
CA CYS A 197 -2.48 10.97 -2.97
C CYS A 197 -2.54 10.23 -4.31
N ARG A 198 -2.70 10.99 -5.38
CA ARG A 198 -2.47 10.53 -6.74
C ARG A 198 -1.03 10.83 -7.13
N ASP A 199 -0.22 9.79 -7.26
CA ASP A 199 1.20 9.87 -7.60
C ASP A 199 1.46 10.11 -9.09
N ASP A 200 2.67 10.57 -9.39
CA ASP A 200 3.10 10.93 -10.73
C ASP A 200 3.53 9.71 -11.54
N TYR A 201 2.56 9.04 -12.16
CA TYR A 201 2.81 7.89 -13.03
C TYR A 201 3.69 8.25 -14.23
N SER A 202 3.48 9.45 -14.79
CA SER A 202 4.22 9.92 -15.96
C SER A 202 5.70 10.06 -15.63
N TRP A 203 6.03 10.61 -14.45
CA TRP A 203 7.39 10.67 -13.94
C TRP A 203 7.99 9.28 -13.76
N TRP A 204 7.32 8.39 -13.03
CA TRP A 204 7.83 7.04 -12.77
C TRP A 204 8.10 6.26 -14.07
N LYS A 205 7.17 6.34 -15.03
CA LYS A 205 7.31 5.71 -16.34
C LYS A 205 8.43 6.32 -17.18
N LYS A 206 8.58 7.65 -17.19
CA LYS A 206 9.68 8.37 -17.89
C LYS A 206 11.04 7.93 -17.36
N HIS A 207 11.12 7.57 -16.08
CA HIS A 207 12.34 7.10 -15.41
C HIS A 207 12.42 5.57 -15.32
N ALA A 208 11.88 4.87 -16.32
CA ALA A 208 12.00 3.42 -16.49
C ALA A 208 11.52 2.58 -15.28
N CYS A 209 10.56 3.09 -14.52
CA CYS A 209 10.04 2.45 -13.31
C CYS A 209 11.08 2.21 -12.20
N MET A 210 12.17 2.99 -12.20
CA MET A 210 13.21 2.90 -11.17
C MET A 210 12.63 3.23 -9.78
N PRO A 211 13.06 2.53 -8.72
CA PRO A 211 12.59 2.80 -7.36
C PRO A 211 12.77 4.27 -6.95
N SER A 212 13.86 4.93 -7.36
CA SER A 212 14.14 6.34 -7.05
C SER A 212 13.07 7.34 -7.51
N SER A 213 12.20 6.92 -8.43
CA SER A 213 11.15 7.74 -9.07
C SER A 213 9.73 7.23 -8.77
N GLY A 214 9.60 6.25 -7.89
CA GLY A 214 8.32 5.67 -7.47
C GLY A 214 7.49 6.56 -6.54
N LYS A 215 6.44 5.97 -5.95
CA LYS A 215 5.61 6.59 -4.91
C LYS A 215 6.46 6.81 -3.65
N PRO A 216 6.52 8.02 -3.07
CA PRO A 216 7.43 8.27 -1.96
C PRO A 216 7.01 7.62 -0.63
N LEU A 217 8.02 7.07 0.05
CA LEU A 217 8.04 6.72 1.46
C LEU A 217 9.14 7.54 2.13
N TRP A 218 8.82 8.32 3.15
CA TRP A 218 9.78 9.23 3.77
C TRP A 218 10.43 8.65 5.01
N LEU A 219 11.74 8.87 5.17
CA LEU A 219 12.53 8.51 6.35
C LEU A 219 13.36 9.72 6.80
N THR A 220 13.17 10.14 8.04
CA THR A 220 14.07 11.10 8.72
C THR A 220 15.00 10.30 9.61
N LEU A 221 16.31 10.37 9.37
CA LEU A 221 17.29 9.60 10.14
C LEU A 221 17.31 10.04 11.61
N GLY A 222 17.45 9.06 12.50
CA GLY A 222 17.41 9.29 13.96
C GLY A 222 16.03 9.66 14.52
N ASP A 223 15.03 9.91 13.67
CA ASP A 223 13.67 10.17 14.12
C ASP A 223 12.94 8.86 14.42
N SER A 224 12.42 8.75 15.63
CA SER A 224 11.61 7.63 16.10
C SER A 224 10.18 8.03 16.45
N SER A 225 9.77 9.25 16.14
CA SER A 225 8.41 9.75 16.40
C SER A 225 7.36 9.07 15.51
N ALA A 226 7.75 8.69 14.29
CA ALA A 226 6.92 7.96 13.34
C ALA A 226 7.66 6.74 12.75
N HIS A 227 6.92 5.67 12.50
CA HIS A 227 7.38 4.53 11.73
C HIS A 227 6.52 4.41 10.47
N HIS A 228 7.04 4.91 9.35
CA HIS A 228 6.34 4.79 8.08
C HIS A 228 6.43 3.37 7.53
N LEU A 229 5.27 2.79 7.22
CA LEU A 229 5.10 1.48 6.61
C LEU A 229 4.39 1.62 5.27
N PHE A 230 4.99 1.09 4.21
CA PHE A 230 4.41 1.10 2.86
C PHE A 230 4.03 -0.32 2.44
N PHE A 231 2.75 -0.53 2.14
CA PHE A 231 2.22 -1.78 1.59
C PHE A 231 1.86 -1.59 0.12
N ASP A 232 2.39 -2.44 -0.76
CA ASP A 232 2.02 -2.49 -2.18
C ASP A 232 2.39 -3.86 -2.75
N ASP A 233 1.65 -4.34 -3.74
CA ASP A 233 1.90 -5.63 -4.40
C ASP A 233 3.04 -5.55 -5.43
N ASN A 234 3.34 -4.34 -5.93
CA ASN A 234 4.41 -4.05 -6.88
C ASN A 234 5.73 -3.61 -6.22
N ILE A 235 5.90 -3.87 -4.92
CA ILE A 235 7.22 -3.85 -4.28
C ILE A 235 7.93 -5.15 -4.67
N HIS A 236 8.94 -5.05 -5.54
CA HIS A 236 9.70 -6.22 -6.00
C HIS A 236 11.07 -6.31 -5.34
N ASN A 237 11.58 -7.54 -5.25
CA ASN A 237 12.95 -7.83 -4.86
C ASN A 237 13.93 -7.58 -6.04
N ASP A 238 13.87 -6.36 -6.60
CA ASP A 238 14.63 -5.93 -7.77
C ASP A 238 15.06 -4.47 -7.56
N ALA A 239 16.36 -4.19 -7.71
CA ALA A 239 16.92 -2.86 -7.45
C ALA A 239 16.57 -1.85 -8.56
N ASN A 240 16.08 -2.33 -9.71
CA ASN A 240 15.77 -1.50 -10.85
C ASN A 240 14.27 -1.48 -11.20
N ASP A 241 13.44 -2.14 -10.38
CA ASP A 241 12.01 -2.31 -10.66
C ASP A 241 11.23 -2.39 -9.34
N SER A 242 10.79 -1.24 -8.82
CA SER A 242 9.90 -1.19 -7.66
C SER A 242 9.05 0.06 -7.69
N ILE A 243 7.82 -0.06 -7.16
CA ILE A 243 6.85 1.04 -7.17
C ILE A 243 7.13 2.12 -6.13
N VAL A 244 7.98 1.86 -5.13
CA VAL A 244 8.21 2.76 -3.99
C VAL A 244 9.57 3.45 -4.10
N ALA A 245 9.57 4.77 -3.94
CA ALA A 245 10.74 5.60 -3.72
C ALA A 245 10.95 5.82 -2.22
N VAL A 246 11.96 5.17 -1.64
CA VAL A 246 12.38 5.54 -0.28
C VAL A 246 13.13 6.85 -0.36
N ARG A 247 12.65 7.88 0.35
CA ARG A 247 13.21 9.23 0.36
C ARG A 247 13.73 9.53 1.76
N VAL A 248 15.02 9.80 1.86
CA VAL A 248 15.77 9.89 3.12
C VAL A 248 16.30 11.30 3.31
N ARG A 249 16.29 11.79 4.55
CA ARG A 249 16.98 13.02 4.97
C ARG A 249 17.63 12.83 6.34
N GLU A 250 18.66 13.62 6.61
CA GLU A 250 19.42 13.55 7.87
C GLU A 250 18.70 14.21 9.06
N SER A 251 17.93 15.28 8.82
CA SER A 251 17.16 16.01 9.83
C SER A 251 15.88 16.60 9.23
N ALA A 252 15.03 17.22 10.05
CA ALA A 252 13.78 17.82 9.58
C ALA A 252 13.98 18.99 8.59
N GLU A 253 15.13 19.65 8.65
CA GLU A 253 15.53 20.81 7.84
C GLU A 253 16.27 20.41 6.56
N ALA A 254 16.84 19.20 6.54
CA ALA A 254 17.56 18.69 5.38
C ALA A 254 16.61 18.32 4.22
N PRO A 255 17.03 18.48 2.96
CA PRO A 255 16.26 18.02 1.81
C PRO A 255 16.22 16.49 1.78
N PHE A 256 15.16 15.94 1.20
CA PHE A 256 15.06 14.52 0.92
C PHE A 256 15.84 14.15 -0.34
N ALA A 257 16.53 13.01 -0.29
CA ALA A 257 17.13 12.35 -1.45
C ALA A 257 16.54 10.94 -1.61
N ALA A 258 16.41 10.47 -2.84
CA ALA A 258 16.00 9.09 -3.08
C ALA A 258 17.13 8.12 -2.69
N ALA A 259 16.78 7.06 -1.95
CA ALA A 259 17.68 5.96 -1.69
C ALA A 259 17.93 5.15 -2.97
N THR A 260 19.02 4.38 -2.99
CA THR A 260 19.28 3.44 -4.09
C THR A 260 18.23 2.31 -4.10
N GLY A 261 18.08 1.64 -5.23
CA GLY A 261 17.21 0.47 -5.31
C GLY A 261 17.65 -0.67 -4.40
N GLU A 262 18.96 -0.83 -4.18
CA GLU A 262 19.49 -1.85 -3.29
C GLU A 262 19.17 -1.54 -1.81
N ALA A 263 19.35 -0.27 -1.40
CA ALA A 263 18.90 0.21 -0.10
C ALA A 263 17.38 0.00 0.08
N THR A 264 16.60 0.31 -0.95
CA THR A 264 15.14 0.12 -0.98
C THR A 264 14.78 -1.35 -0.72
N ARG A 265 15.41 -2.31 -1.40
CA ARG A 265 15.16 -3.75 -1.19
C ARG A 265 15.41 -4.19 0.25
N ARG A 266 16.48 -3.70 0.87
CA ARG A 266 16.87 -4.10 2.23
C ARG A 266 15.92 -3.60 3.32
N LEU A 267 15.09 -2.60 3.00
CA LEU A 267 14.04 -2.09 3.88
C LEU A 267 12.76 -2.93 3.83
N HIS A 268 12.71 -3.97 2.98
CA HIS A 268 11.61 -4.94 3.00
C HIS A 268 11.53 -5.66 4.35
N GLY A 269 10.32 -5.74 4.91
CA GLY A 269 10.04 -6.26 6.23
C GLY A 269 10.33 -5.27 7.38
N ILE A 270 10.81 -4.05 7.08
CA ILE A 270 11.07 -3.00 8.08
C ILE A 270 10.20 -1.78 7.81
N CYS A 271 10.33 -1.16 6.64
CA CYS A 271 9.57 0.02 6.23
C CYS A 271 8.72 -0.26 4.98
N LEU A 272 9.09 -1.28 4.20
CA LEU A 272 8.38 -1.73 3.01
C LEU A 272 7.84 -3.13 3.25
N VAL A 273 6.63 -3.41 2.80
CA VAL A 273 6.06 -4.75 2.85
C VAL A 273 5.41 -5.05 1.51
N ARG A 274 6.00 -5.99 0.76
CA ARG A 274 5.35 -6.54 -0.43
C ARG A 274 4.05 -7.21 0.01
N CYS A 275 2.96 -6.90 -0.68
CA CYS A 275 1.64 -7.48 -0.44
C CYS A 275 1.33 -8.57 -1.49
N PRO A 276 1.45 -9.87 -1.16
CA PRO A 276 0.91 -10.91 -2.01
C PRO A 276 -0.61 -10.91 -1.80
N THR A 277 -1.37 -10.29 -2.71
CA THR A 277 -2.81 -9.97 -2.53
C THR A 277 -3.68 -11.13 -2.05
N LEU A 278 -3.33 -12.38 -2.38
CA LEU A 278 -4.02 -13.57 -1.89
C LEU A 278 -4.01 -13.71 -0.35
N GLU A 279 -2.98 -13.20 0.32
CA GLU A 279 -2.79 -13.33 1.75
C GLU A 279 -3.78 -12.47 2.55
N PRO A 280 -3.91 -11.14 2.33
CA PRO A 280 -4.95 -10.36 2.99
C PRO A 280 -6.37 -10.66 2.51
N ILE A 281 -6.55 -11.36 1.38
CA ILE A 281 -7.88 -11.89 1.01
C ILE A 281 -8.26 -13.04 1.96
N LEU A 282 -7.37 -14.01 2.15
CA LEU A 282 -7.66 -15.22 2.92
C LEU A 282 -7.48 -15.05 4.43
N ARG A 283 -6.73 -14.03 4.87
CA ARG A 283 -6.38 -13.79 6.28
C ARG A 283 -6.60 -12.33 6.63
N THR A 284 -7.72 -12.04 7.28
CA THR A 284 -8.10 -10.66 7.65
C THR A 284 -7.12 -9.99 8.61
N SER A 285 -6.39 -10.76 9.42
CA SER A 285 -5.33 -10.28 10.31
C SER A 285 -4.01 -9.95 9.62
N TRP A 286 -3.87 -10.19 8.31
CA TRP A 286 -2.56 -10.20 7.65
C TRP A 286 -1.77 -8.90 7.83
N PHE A 287 -2.39 -7.75 7.58
CA PHE A 287 -1.71 -6.45 7.72
C PHE A 287 -1.27 -6.20 9.16
N LEU A 288 -2.10 -6.52 10.16
CA LEU A 288 -1.74 -6.39 11.58
C LEU A 288 -0.50 -7.22 11.91
N GLU A 289 -0.46 -8.48 11.47
CA GLU A 289 0.71 -9.34 11.69
C GLU A 289 1.97 -8.80 11.00
N ARG A 290 1.83 -8.16 9.84
CA ARG A 290 2.95 -7.53 9.12
C ARG A 290 3.41 -6.24 9.78
N ILE A 291 2.50 -5.43 10.31
CA ILE A 291 2.82 -4.25 11.13
C ILE A 291 3.63 -4.70 12.34
N ASP A 292 3.13 -5.67 13.10
CA ASP A 292 3.82 -6.18 14.29
C ASP A 292 5.21 -6.76 13.96
N ALA A 293 5.33 -7.47 12.83
CA ALA A 293 6.61 -8.00 12.37
C ALA A 293 7.58 -6.88 12.00
N ALA A 294 7.10 -5.86 11.29
CA ALA A 294 7.91 -4.72 10.87
C ALA A 294 8.39 -3.88 12.06
N GLU A 295 7.55 -3.69 13.08
CA GLU A 295 7.94 -3.01 14.32
C GLU A 295 9.04 -3.78 15.07
N ARG A 296 8.92 -5.11 15.14
CA ARG A 296 9.97 -5.96 15.74
C ARG A 296 11.28 -5.90 14.95
N GLU A 297 11.22 -5.92 13.61
CA GLU A 297 12.42 -5.83 12.78
C GLU A 297 13.04 -4.43 12.82
N ARG A 298 12.23 -3.37 12.91
CA ARG A 298 12.71 -2.00 13.16
C ARG A 298 13.51 -1.93 14.46
N GLU A 299 13.00 -2.48 15.55
CA GLU A 299 13.72 -2.47 16.83
C GLU A 299 15.07 -3.20 16.75
N LYS A 300 15.13 -4.31 16.00
CA LYS A 300 16.39 -5.07 15.86
C LYS A 300 17.39 -4.38 14.95
N ARG A 301 16.95 -3.90 13.78
CA ARG A 301 17.81 -3.58 12.63
C ARG A 301 17.78 -2.12 12.20
N PHE A 302 16.86 -1.30 12.71
CA PHE A 302 16.63 0.08 12.23
C PHE A 302 16.40 1.08 13.39
N ASN A 303 16.85 0.75 14.60
CA ASN A 303 16.57 1.53 15.82
C ASN A 303 17.60 2.61 16.16
N THR A 304 18.72 2.70 15.44
CA THR A 304 19.72 3.76 15.62
C THR A 304 20.16 4.32 14.27
N THR A 305 20.58 5.59 14.24
CA THR A 305 21.08 6.24 13.01
C THR A 305 22.17 5.42 12.33
N ALA A 306 23.12 4.85 13.09
CA ALA A 306 24.18 4.01 12.53
C ALA A 306 23.65 2.75 11.82
N LYS A 307 22.65 2.08 12.38
CA LYS A 307 22.01 0.93 11.73
C LYS A 307 21.17 1.33 10.52
N GLN A 308 20.50 2.48 10.60
CA GLN A 308 19.74 3.04 9.48
C GLN A 308 20.66 3.33 8.30
N LEU A 309 21.76 4.07 8.55
CA LEU A 309 22.79 4.34 7.56
C LEU A 309 23.39 3.05 6.99
N SER A 310 23.73 2.06 7.84
CA SER A 310 24.25 0.78 7.36
C SER A 310 23.32 0.07 6.37
N LEU A 311 21.99 0.16 6.54
CA LEU A 311 21.05 -0.43 5.58
C LEU A 311 20.91 0.39 4.29
N LEU A 312 21.09 1.71 4.39
CA LEU A 312 20.94 2.66 3.28
C LEU A 312 22.21 2.84 2.44
N GLU A 313 23.39 2.68 3.05
CA GLU A 313 24.70 2.95 2.44
C GLU A 313 25.45 1.70 2.00
N ALA A 314 25.12 0.51 2.53
CA ALA A 314 25.92 -0.66 2.24
C ALA A 314 25.97 -0.93 0.71
N CYS A 315 27.17 -0.85 0.15
CA CYS A 315 27.53 -1.36 -1.17
C CYS A 315 28.43 -2.57 -0.94
#